data_AF-A0AAW2XYT7-F1
#
_entry.id   AF-A0AAW2XYT7-F1
#
_cell.length_a   1.000
_cell.length_b   1.000
_cell.length_c   1.000
_cell.angle_alpha   90.00
_cell.angle_beta   90.00
_cell.angle_gamma   90.00
#
_symmetry.space_group_name_H-M   'P 1'
#
loop_
_entity.id
_entity.type
_entity.pdbx_description
1 polymer ?
#
loop_
_entity_poly.entity_id
_entity_poly.type
_entity_poly.pdbx_seq_one_letter_code
_entity_poly.pdbx_strand_id
1 'polypeptide(L)'
;VAIGKILPMLTVMDDTYDNYATLEEANLFTEILENLKQVAKAYNQHMQWFMGGQIPTYEEYIANTVVTSCIYAILLAIIPGIKSASKETIDWLITEPKGLIASTRVCRYADDMGSDEVRTSKSI
;
A
#
# COMPACT_ATOMS: atom_id res chain seq x y z
N VAL A 1 18.25 -12.14 -2.49
CA VAL A 1 16.79 -11.89 -2.45
C VAL A 1 16.39 -10.55 -3.06
N ALA A 2 16.95 -9.41 -2.63
CA ALA A 2 16.56 -8.09 -3.13
C ALA A 2 16.86 -7.85 -4.63
N ILE A 3 18.09 -8.14 -5.08
CA ILE A 3 18.51 -7.91 -6.48
C ILE A 3 17.58 -8.60 -7.49
N GLY A 4 17.25 -9.88 -7.27
CA GLY A 4 16.36 -10.63 -8.17
C GLY A 4 14.90 -10.14 -8.20
N LYS A 5 14.49 -9.32 -7.23
CA LYS A 5 13.17 -8.66 -7.23
C LYS A 5 13.23 -7.26 -7.84
N ILE A 6 14.32 -6.51 -7.58
CA ILE A 6 14.48 -5.13 -8.03
C ILE A 6 14.76 -5.07 -9.54
N LEU A 7 15.60 -5.96 -10.08
CA LEU A 7 16.00 -5.89 -11.48
C LEU A 7 14.80 -5.97 -12.46
N PRO A 8 13.84 -6.91 -12.30
CA PRO A 8 12.64 -6.93 -13.15
C PRO A 8 11.75 -5.69 -13.00
N MET A 9 11.66 -5.11 -11.80
CA MET A 9 10.88 -3.88 -11.59
C MET A 9 11.52 -2.71 -12.34
N LEU A 10 12.85 -2.58 -12.30
CA LEU A 10 13.57 -1.52 -13.01
C LEU A 10 13.39 -1.64 -14.53
N THR A 11 13.48 -2.85 -15.10
CA THR A 11 13.30 -3.03 -16.56
C THR A 11 11.88 -2.71 -16.99
N VAL A 12 10.87 -3.13 -16.22
CA VAL A 12 9.46 -2.81 -16.54
C VAL A 12 9.21 -1.31 -16.40
N MET A 13 9.79 -0.65 -15.40
CA MET A 13 9.68 0.80 -15.26
C MET A 13 10.33 1.52 -16.44
N ASP A 14 11.56 1.15 -16.80
CA ASP A 14 12.30 1.73 -17.93
C ASP A 14 11.46 1.69 -19.21
N ASP A 15 11.01 0.49 -19.60
CA ASP A 15 10.14 0.25 -20.77
C ASP A 15 8.84 1.07 -20.69
N THR A 16 8.27 1.22 -19.49
CA THR A 16 7.02 1.98 -19.31
C THR A 16 7.24 3.47 -19.59
N TYR A 17 8.32 4.06 -19.07
CA TYR A 17 8.57 5.49 -19.19
C TYR A 17 9.10 5.91 -20.57
N ASP A 18 9.80 5.03 -21.29
CA ASP A 18 10.41 5.36 -22.58
C ASP A 18 9.55 4.98 -23.80
N ASN A 19 8.75 3.91 -23.71
CA ASN A 19 8.06 3.32 -24.85
C ASN A 19 6.52 3.25 -24.71
N TYR A 20 5.97 3.01 -23.52
CA TYR A 20 4.54 2.70 -23.37
C TYR A 20 3.67 3.82 -22.80
N ALA A 21 4.18 4.66 -21.90
CA ALA A 21 3.35 5.61 -21.16
C ALA A 21 3.15 6.93 -21.91
N THR A 22 1.91 7.43 -21.87
CA THR A 22 1.64 8.86 -22.06
C THR A 22 2.09 9.67 -20.83
N LEU A 23 2.20 11.00 -20.96
CA LEU A 23 2.59 11.86 -19.83
C LEU A 23 1.64 11.74 -18.62
N GLU A 24 0.34 11.59 -18.87
CA GLU A 24 -0.65 11.41 -17.81
C GLU A 24 -0.47 10.07 -17.08
N GLU A 25 -0.28 8.98 -17.83
CA GLU A 25 0.00 7.65 -17.26
C GLU A 25 1.32 7.62 -16.51
N ALA A 26 2.36 8.29 -17.01
CA ALA A 26 3.66 8.40 -16.35
C ALA A 26 3.56 9.15 -15.00
N ASN A 27 2.78 10.22 -14.94
CA ASN A 27 2.53 10.96 -13.69
C ASN A 27 1.80 10.08 -12.67
N LEU A 28 0.72 9.41 -13.09
CA LEU A 28 -0.02 8.49 -12.23
C LEU A 28 0.85 7.33 -11.74
N PHE A 29 1.66 6.75 -12.62
CA PHE A 29 2.57 5.67 -12.26
C PHE A 29 3.61 6.12 -11.22
N THR A 30 4.09 7.37 -11.34
CA THR A 30 4.99 7.98 -10.35
C THR A 30 4.32 8.09 -8.97
N GLU A 31 3.06 8.53 -8.91
CA GLU A 31 2.28 8.59 -7.66
C GLU A 31 2.09 7.21 -7.01
N ILE A 32 1.85 6.17 -7.83
CA ILE A 32 1.75 4.79 -7.36
C ILE A 32 3.10 4.32 -6.76
N LEU A 33 4.22 4.62 -7.42
CA LEU A 33 5.55 4.23 -6.93
C LEU A 33 5.91 4.91 -5.61
N GLU A 34 5.59 6.20 -5.44
CA GLU A 34 5.78 6.89 -4.16
C GLU A 34 4.92 6.28 -3.05
N ASN A 35 3.69 5.84 -3.35
CA ASN A 35 2.86 5.10 -2.41
C ASN A 35 3.45 3.72 -2.04
N LEU A 36 3.96 2.97 -3.01
CA LEU A 36 4.62 1.67 -2.76
C LEU A 36 5.88 1.82 -1.90
N LYS A 37 6.60 2.91 -2.05
CA LYS A 37 7.74 3.26 -1.18
C LYS A 37 7.29 3.54 0.26
N GLN A 38 6.15 4.19 0.47
CA GLN A 38 5.57 4.35 1.81
C GLN A 38 5.20 2.99 2.42
N VAL A 39 4.60 2.08 1.65
CA VAL A 39 4.31 0.70 2.06
C VAL A 39 5.59 -0.04 2.47
N ALA A 40 6.65 0.06 1.67
CA ALA A 40 7.93 -0.58 1.99
C ALA A 40 8.54 -0.05 3.31
N LYS A 41 8.48 1.27 3.54
CA LYS A 41 8.90 1.88 4.81
C LYS A 41 8.06 1.37 5.98
N ALA A 42 6.74 1.28 5.81
CA ALA A 42 5.83 0.83 6.85
C ALA A 42 6.07 -0.64 7.24
N TYR A 43 6.33 -1.52 6.27
CA TYR A 43 6.75 -2.89 6.55
C TYR A 43 8.10 -2.97 7.27
N ASN A 44 9.07 -2.14 6.90
CA ASN A 44 10.34 -2.10 7.60
C ASN A 44 10.16 -1.65 9.06
N GLN A 45 9.34 -0.63 9.31
CA GLN A 45 9.01 -0.20 10.67
C GLN A 45 8.33 -1.31 11.48
N HIS A 46 7.40 -2.05 10.86
CA HIS A 46 6.77 -3.21 11.49
C HIS A 46 7.82 -4.27 11.88
N MET A 47 8.77 -4.56 10.98
CA MET A 47 9.86 -5.50 11.26
C MET A 47 10.76 -5.02 12.39
N GLN A 48 11.06 -3.73 12.48
CA GLN A 48 11.83 -3.16 13.58
C GLN A 48 11.12 -3.31 14.93
N TRP A 49 9.81 -3.03 14.97
CA TRP A 49 9.01 -3.25 16.19
C TRP A 49 9.02 -4.72 16.60
N PHE A 50 8.73 -5.62 15.65
CA PHE A 50 8.66 -7.05 15.91
C PHE A 50 10.01 -7.65 16.35
N MET A 51 11.07 -7.42 15.58
CA MET A 51 12.39 -7.98 15.88
C MET A 51 13.07 -7.30 17.07
N GLY A 52 12.80 -6.01 17.28
CA GLY A 52 13.33 -5.23 18.40
C GLY A 52 12.56 -5.43 19.70
N GLY A 53 11.42 -6.13 19.69
CA GLY A 53 10.55 -6.26 20.86
C GLY A 53 9.97 -4.92 21.33
N GLN A 54 9.90 -3.93 20.44
CA GLN A 54 9.36 -2.61 20.76
C GLN A 54 7.84 -2.63 20.62
N ILE A 55 7.14 -2.11 21.63
CA ILE A 55 5.69 -1.96 21.59
C ILE A 55 5.40 -0.49 21.29
N PRO A 56 4.93 -0.14 20.09
CA PRO A 56 4.53 1.23 19.77
C PRO A 56 3.27 1.63 20.54
N THR A 57 3.01 2.94 20.63
CA THR A 57 1.69 3.43 21.04
C THR A 57 0.62 3.01 20.02
N TYR A 58 -0.65 3.03 20.43
CA TYR A 58 -1.75 2.70 19.52
C TYR A 58 -1.78 3.63 18.30
N GLU A 59 -1.55 4.93 18.51
CA GLU A 59 -1.53 5.95 17.47
C GLU A 59 -0.42 5.71 16.45
N GLU A 60 0.78 5.37 16.91
CA GLU A 60 1.91 5.01 16.04
C GLU A 60 1.64 3.70 15.28
N TYR A 61 1.12 2.70 15.98
CA TYR A 61 0.78 1.40 15.40
C TYR A 61 -0.21 1.56 14.26
N ILE A 62 -1.37 2.19 14.52
CA ILE A 62 -2.45 2.30 13.53
C ILE A 62 -2.05 3.20 12.35
N ALA A 63 -1.26 4.25 12.59
CA ALA A 63 -0.74 5.09 11.51
C ALA A 63 0.13 4.28 10.54
N ASN A 64 0.95 3.38 11.06
CA ASN A 64 1.82 2.54 10.23
C ASN A 64 1.06 1.36 9.58
N THR A 65 0.21 0.67 10.34
CA THR A 65 -0.39 -0.60 9.89
C THR A 65 -1.50 -0.39 8.85
N VAL A 66 -2.16 0.77 8.86
CA VAL A 66 -3.05 1.20 7.78
C VAL A 66 -2.31 1.24 6.45
N VAL A 67 -1.09 1.76 6.41
CA VAL A 67 -0.26 1.79 5.19
C VAL A 67 0.11 0.37 4.77
N THR A 68 0.48 -0.50 5.71
CA THR A 68 0.78 -1.91 5.41
C THR A 68 -0.43 -2.73 4.90
N SER A 69 -1.67 -2.21 5.00
CA SER A 69 -2.84 -2.83 4.33
C SER A 69 -2.73 -2.85 2.82
N CYS A 70 -1.91 -1.97 2.24
CA CYS A 70 -1.76 -1.82 0.81
C CYS A 70 -3.06 -1.43 0.08
N ILE A 71 -4.21 -1.29 0.77
CA ILE A 71 -5.51 -1.06 0.14
C ILE A 71 -5.47 0.22 -0.69
N TYR A 72 -4.93 1.30 -0.15
CA TYR A 72 -4.82 2.56 -0.88
C TYR A 72 -3.94 2.44 -2.13
N ALA A 73 -2.75 1.82 -2.01
CA ALA A 73 -1.85 1.59 -3.14
C ALA A 73 -2.47 0.69 -4.22
N ILE A 74 -3.22 -0.34 -3.82
CA ILE A 74 -3.93 -1.25 -4.73
C ILE A 74 -5.04 -0.49 -5.47
N LEU A 75 -5.82 0.32 -4.79
CA LEU A 75 -6.89 1.10 -5.41
C LEU A 75 -6.34 2.13 -6.40
N LEU A 76 -5.25 2.82 -6.05
CA LEU A 76 -4.55 3.73 -6.97
C LEU A 76 -4.06 3.02 -8.24
N ALA A 77 -3.63 1.77 -8.14
CA ALA A 77 -3.18 1.00 -9.30
C ALA A 77 -4.33 0.45 -10.16
N ILE A 78 -5.47 0.09 -9.56
CA ILE A 78 -6.58 -0.57 -10.25
C ILE A 78 -7.57 0.43 -10.85
N ILE A 79 -8.00 1.43 -10.09
CA ILE A 79 -9.10 2.32 -10.47
C ILE A 79 -8.87 3.03 -11.81
N PRO A 80 -7.66 3.57 -12.09
CA PRO A 80 -7.39 4.20 -13.39
C PRO A 80 -7.50 3.26 -14.59
N GLY A 81 -7.31 1.96 -14.39
CA GLY A 81 -7.49 0.93 -15.43
C GLY A 81 -8.96 0.55 -15.69
N ILE A 82 -9.90 1.04 -14.88
CA ILE A 82 -11.33 0.76 -15.04
C ILE A 82 -11.91 1.72 -16.07
N LYS A 83 -12.39 1.19 -17.21
CA LYS A 83 -12.95 1.99 -18.32
C LYS A 83 -14.07 2.96 -17.93
N SER A 84 -14.82 2.67 -16.87
CA SER A 84 -15.90 3.51 -16.37
C SER A 84 -15.47 4.52 -15.30
N ALA A 85 -14.22 4.50 -14.85
CA ALA A 85 -13.72 5.47 -13.88
C ALA A 85 -13.61 6.85 -14.54
N SER A 86 -14.18 7.87 -13.90
CA SER A 86 -14.02 9.25 -14.35
C SER A 86 -12.68 9.83 -13.88
N LYS A 87 -12.16 10.82 -14.59
CA LYS A 87 -10.99 11.59 -14.14
C LYS A 87 -11.20 12.18 -12.74
N GLU A 88 -12.40 12.69 -12.47
CA GLU A 88 -12.79 13.19 -11.14
C GLU A 88 -12.64 12.12 -10.05
N THR A 89 -12.96 10.85 -10.35
CA THR A 89 -12.79 9.73 -9.40
C THR A 89 -11.32 9.48 -9.11
N ILE A 90 -10.47 9.54 -10.14
CA ILE A 90 -9.02 9.34 -10.01
C ILE A 90 -8.40 10.50 -9.23
N ASP A 91 -8.76 11.74 -9.57
CA ASP A 91 -8.29 12.95 -8.88
C ASP A 91 -8.70 12.94 -7.41
N TRP A 92 -9.95 12.55 -7.11
CA TRP A 92 -10.43 12.38 -5.74
C TRP A 92 -9.63 11.31 -4.99
N LEU A 93 -9.34 10.18 -5.63
CA LEU A 93 -8.57 9.09 -5.02
C LEU A 93 -7.16 9.55 -4.64
N ILE A 94 -6.47 10.27 -5.52
CA ILE A 94 -5.11 10.80 -5.29
C ILE A 94 -5.06 11.75 -4.08
N THR A 95 -6.17 12.40 -3.73
CA THR A 95 -6.22 13.30 -2.56
C THR A 95 -6.21 12.61 -1.19
N GLU A 96 -6.02 11.29 -1.13
CA GLU A 96 -6.09 10.48 0.09
C GLU A 96 -7.38 10.73 0.90
N PRO A 97 -8.55 10.43 0.31
CA PRO A 97 -9.82 10.83 0.90
C PRO A 97 -10.03 10.19 2.27
N LYS A 98 -10.36 11.02 3.27
CA LYS A 98 -10.50 10.60 4.68
C LYS A 98 -11.45 9.42 4.88
N GLY A 99 -12.52 9.35 4.08
CA GLY A 99 -13.47 8.23 4.10
C GLY A 99 -12.80 6.91 3.75
N LEU A 100 -11.95 6.89 2.71
CA LEU A 100 -11.19 5.72 2.33
C LEU A 100 -10.17 5.35 3.40
N ILE A 101 -9.43 6.32 3.93
CA ILE A 101 -8.48 6.07 5.03
C ILE A 101 -9.19 5.49 6.26
N ALA A 102 -10.38 5.99 6.60
CA ALA A 102 -11.20 5.41 7.67
C ALA A 102 -11.62 3.95 7.36
N SER A 103 -12.04 3.64 6.13
CA SER A 103 -12.36 2.27 5.72
C SER A 103 -11.14 1.35 5.83
N THR A 104 -9.95 1.79 5.40
CA THR A 104 -8.73 0.98 5.51
C THR A 104 -8.35 0.65 6.95
N ARG A 105 -8.64 1.56 7.91
CA ARG A 105 -8.47 1.29 9.35
C ARG A 105 -9.37 0.16 9.82
N VAL A 106 -10.64 0.17 9.42
CA VAL A 106 -11.60 -0.89 9.77
C VAL A 106 -11.14 -2.23 9.19
N CYS A 107 -10.72 -2.24 7.92
CA CYS A 107 -10.18 -3.45 7.28
C CYS A 107 -8.94 -3.99 8.00
N ARG A 108 -8.00 -3.12 8.36
CA ARG A 108 -6.80 -3.49 9.12
C ARG A 108 -7.17 -4.11 10.48
N TYR A 109 -8.07 -3.48 11.22
CA TYR A 109 -8.52 -3.99 12.51
C TYR A 109 -9.19 -5.37 12.40
N ALA A 110 -10.03 -5.58 11.39
CA ALA A 110 -10.66 -6.88 11.14
C ALA A 110 -9.64 -7.98 10.80
N ASP A 111 -8.61 -7.66 10.01
CA ASP A 111 -7.52 -8.57 9.65
C ASP A 111 -6.69 -8.99 10.87
N ASP A 112 -6.38 -8.02 11.75
CA ASP A 112 -5.61 -8.27 12.97
C ASP A 112 -6.40 -9.15 13.95
N MET A 113 -7.70 -8.87 14.16
CA MET A 113 -8.57 -9.71 14.99
C MET A 113 -8.67 -11.14 14.47
N GLY A 114 -8.89 -11.31 13.16
CA GLY A 114 -8.97 -12.64 12.56
C GLY A 114 -7.66 -13.43 12.68
N SER A 115 -6.53 -12.76 12.54
CA SER A 115 -5.20 -13.37 12.74
C SER A 115 -5.01 -13.84 14.18
N ASP A 116 -5.48 -13.07 15.16
CA ASP A 116 -5.43 -13.42 16.57
C ASP A 116 -6.36 -14.58 16.94
N GLU A 117 -7.56 -14.65 16.37
CA GLU A 117 -8.47 -15.80 16.52
C GLU A 117 -7.84 -17.10 16.01
N VAL A 118 -7.22 -17.06 14.83
CA VAL A 118 -6.51 -18.21 14.24
C VAL A 118 -5.31 -18.61 15.09
N ARG A 119 -4.55 -17.65 15.63
CA ARG A 119 -3.42 -17.93 16.52
C ARG A 119 -3.87 -18.57 17.83
N THR A 120 -4.94 -18.06 18.42
CA THR A 120 -5.47 -18.54 19.70
C THR A 120 -6.09 -19.93 19.55
N SER A 121 -6.84 -20.19 18.47
CA SER A 121 -7.43 -21.51 18.20
C SER A 121 -6.40 -22.62 17.95
N LYS A 122 -5.21 -22.29 17.41
CA LYS A 122 -4.10 -23.24 17.24
C LYS A 122 -3.27 -23.49 18.51
N SER A 123 -3.50 -22.72 19.57
CA SER A 123 -2.77 -22.82 20.83
C SER A 123 -3.50 -23.65 21.91
N ILE A 124 -4.70 -24.16 21.58
CA ILE A 124 -5.54 -25.05 22.40
C ILE A 124 -5.48 -26.46 21.80
#